data_AF-A0A7J0HFH3-F1
#
_entry.id   AF-A0A7J0HFH3-F1
#
_cell.length_a   1.000
_cell.length_b   1.000
_cell.length_c   1.000
_cell.angle_alpha   90.00
_cell.angle_beta   90.00
_cell.angle_gamma   90.00
#
_symmetry.space_group_name_H-M   'P 1'
#
loop_
_entity.id
_entity.type
_entity.pdbx_description
1 polymer ?
#
loop_
_entity_poly.entity_id
_entity_poly.type
_entity_poly.pdbx_seq_one_letter_code
_entity_poly.pdbx_strand_id
1 'polypeptide(L)'
;MTSVTGSSMSMTSLSGSFKQTQAKPETVNKVCEIVRKQLALPAETAVTGESKFATLGADSLDTVEIVMGLEEAFDISVKEDSAQTIATVQDAADLIEDLVMEKDA
;
A
#
# COMPACT_ATOMS: atom_id res chain seq x y z
N MET A 1 17.82 -47.11 8.79
CA MET A 1 16.58 -46.42 8.40
C MET A 1 16.57 -45.07 9.08
N THR A 2 17.10 -44.04 8.42
CA THR A 2 16.98 -42.64 8.89
C THR A 2 16.39 -41.86 7.74
N SER A 3 15.08 -41.68 7.79
CA SER A 3 14.32 -40.89 6.83
C SER A 3 14.68 -39.42 7.01
N VAL A 4 15.39 -38.86 6.04
CA VAL A 4 15.43 -37.40 5.83
C VAL A 4 14.32 -37.08 4.83
N THR A 5 13.29 -36.40 5.32
CA THR A 5 12.21 -35.85 4.49
C THR A 5 11.93 -34.45 5.01
N GLY A 6 12.02 -33.45 4.14
CA GLY A 6 11.60 -32.11 4.52
C GLY A 6 12.10 -30.98 3.65
N SER A 7 11.83 -31.06 2.35
CA SER A 7 11.60 -29.94 1.42
C SER A 7 12.56 -28.74 1.46
N SER A 8 13.42 -28.70 0.44
CA SER A 8 13.90 -27.48 -0.19
C SER A 8 12.75 -26.50 -0.43
N MET A 9 12.69 -25.40 0.31
CA MET A 9 11.96 -24.20 -0.09
C MET A 9 12.98 -23.21 -0.65
N SER A 10 13.25 -23.36 -1.95
CA SER A 10 13.72 -22.24 -2.75
C SER A 10 12.58 -21.23 -2.81
N MET A 11 12.70 -20.12 -2.09
CA MET A 11 11.90 -18.95 -2.37
C MET A 11 12.76 -17.95 -3.14
N THR A 12 12.44 -17.96 -4.43
CA THR A 12 12.92 -17.17 -5.54
C THR A 12 12.99 -15.68 -5.20
N SER A 13 14.11 -15.10 -5.62
CA SER A 13 14.32 -13.70 -6.02
C SER A 13 13.03 -12.89 -6.25
N LEU A 14 12.91 -11.77 -5.55
CA LEU A 14 12.45 -10.52 -6.15
C LEU A 14 13.40 -9.40 -5.72
N SER A 15 14.37 -9.14 -6.59
CA SER A 15 15.07 -7.86 -6.68
C SER A 15 14.09 -6.82 -7.24
N GLY A 16 13.38 -6.13 -6.35
CA GLY A 16 12.73 -4.85 -6.63
C GLY A 16 13.36 -3.81 -5.72
N SER A 17 14.24 -2.97 -6.25
CA SER A 17 14.84 -1.84 -5.52
C SER A 17 13.80 -0.75 -5.27
N PHE A 18 12.90 -0.96 -4.33
CA PHE A 18 12.22 0.11 -3.62
C PHE A 18 12.85 0.19 -2.23
N LYS A 19 13.43 1.34 -1.88
CA LYS A 19 13.78 1.61 -0.49
C LYS A 19 12.46 1.55 0.29
N GLN A 20 12.23 0.47 1.04
CA GLN A 20 11.11 0.44 1.99
C GLN A 20 11.46 1.37 3.14
N THR A 21 11.12 2.64 2.99
CA THR A 21 10.95 3.53 4.14
C THR A 21 9.65 3.10 4.78
N GLN A 22 9.71 2.49 5.97
CA GLN A 22 8.49 2.11 6.69
C GLN A 22 7.72 3.38 7.07
N ALA A 23 6.59 3.64 6.40
CA ALA A 23 5.71 4.74 6.74
C ALA A 23 5.35 4.72 8.22
N LYS A 24 5.12 5.91 8.79
CA LYS A 24 4.66 6.00 10.17
C LYS A 24 3.36 5.22 10.31
N PRO A 25 3.13 4.55 11.46
CA PRO A 25 1.88 3.82 11.69
C PRO A 25 0.66 4.75 11.58
N GLU A 26 0.82 6.04 11.89
CA GLU A 26 -0.22 7.05 11.71
C GLU A 26 -0.60 7.25 10.24
N THR A 27 0.39 7.33 9.36
CA THR A 27 0.22 7.44 7.90
C THR A 27 -0.49 6.21 7.35
N VAL A 28 -0.03 5.01 7.73
CA VAL A 28 -0.68 3.75 7.31
C VAL A 28 -2.14 3.70 7.77
N ASN A 29 -2.43 4.05 9.03
CA ASN A 29 -3.80 4.06 9.54
C ASN A 29 -4.68 5.05 8.76
N LYS A 30 -4.16 6.25 8.47
CA LYS A 30 -4.90 7.26 7.71
C LYS A 30 -5.19 6.80 6.27
N VAL A 31 -4.22 6.17 5.61
CA VAL A 31 -4.42 5.56 4.29
C VAL A 31 -5.49 4.48 4.38
N CYS A 32 -5.43 3.56 5.36
CA CYS A 32 -6.47 2.55 5.58
C CYS A 32 -7.86 3.17 5.73
N GLU A 33 -8.00 4.26 6.50
CA GLU A 33 -9.29 4.94 6.69
C GLU A 33 -9.84 5.53 5.39
N ILE A 34 -8.99 6.19 4.59
CA ILE A 34 -9.38 6.76 3.31
C ILE A 34 -9.83 5.66 2.36
N VAL A 35 -9.06 4.58 2.25
CA VAL A 35 -9.39 3.42 1.41
C VAL A 35 -10.71 2.79 1.83
N ARG A 36 -10.92 2.60 3.14
CA ARG A 36 -12.17 2.06 3.67
C ARG A 36 -13.36 2.94 3.33
N LYS A 37 -13.18 4.27 3.40
CA LYS A 37 -14.22 5.25 3.11
C LYS A 37 -14.57 5.29 1.62
N GLN A 38 -13.57 5.33 0.74
CA GLN A 38 -13.77 5.39 -0.71
C GLN A 38 -14.41 4.09 -1.23
N LEU A 39 -13.93 2.94 -0.78
CA LEU A 39 -14.47 1.63 -1.16
C LEU A 39 -15.75 1.24 -0.39
N ALA A 40 -16.27 2.13 0.47
CA ALA A 40 -17.43 1.88 1.33
C ALA A 40 -17.38 0.52 2.06
N LEU A 41 -16.18 0.10 2.49
CA LEU A 41 -15.97 -1.21 3.09
C LEU A 41 -16.60 -1.27 4.49
N PRO A 42 -17.22 -2.41 4.86
CA PRO A 42 -17.78 -2.59 6.19
C PRO A 42 -16.68 -2.57 7.26
N ALA A 43 -17.05 -2.19 8.49
CA ALA A 43 -16.10 -2.05 9.61
C ALA A 43 -15.38 -3.36 9.97
N GLU A 44 -15.98 -4.48 9.58
CA GLU A 44 -15.50 -5.85 9.78
C GLU A 44 -14.51 -6.30 8.68
N THR A 45 -14.38 -5.55 7.59
CA THR A 45 -13.31 -5.77 6.60
C THR A 45 -11.98 -5.30 7.18
N ALA A 46 -11.04 -6.24 7.34
CA ALA A 46 -9.68 -5.93 7.76
C ALA A 46 -8.91 -5.26 6.62
N VAL A 47 -8.62 -3.96 6.79
CA VAL A 47 -7.72 -3.19 5.92
C VAL A 47 -6.40 -3.03 6.68
N THR A 48 -5.34 -3.61 6.14
CA THR A 48 -3.99 -3.63 6.72
C THR A 48 -2.99 -3.16 5.69
N GLY A 49 -1.75 -2.85 6.09
CA GLY A 49 -0.69 -2.48 5.15
C GLY A 49 -0.46 -3.54 4.06
N GLU A 50 -0.60 -4.83 4.40
CA GLU A 50 -0.45 -5.94 3.46
C GLU A 50 -1.66 -6.12 2.52
N SER A 51 -2.77 -5.42 2.80
CA SER A 51 -3.97 -5.50 1.98
C SER A 51 -3.73 -4.89 0.61
N LYS A 52 -4.07 -5.64 -0.44
CA LYS A 52 -4.01 -5.16 -1.83
C LYS A 52 -5.30 -4.45 -2.20
N PHE A 53 -5.19 -3.32 -2.91
CA PHE A 53 -6.36 -2.58 -3.41
C PHE A 53 -7.29 -3.46 -4.24
N ALA A 54 -6.73 -4.25 -5.16
CA ALA A 54 -7.49 -5.20 -5.96
C ALA A 54 -8.22 -6.27 -5.11
N THR A 55 -7.64 -6.71 -3.98
CA THR A 55 -8.27 -7.68 -3.08
C THR A 55 -9.38 -7.04 -2.23
N LEU A 56 -9.25 -5.74 -1.95
CA LEU A 56 -10.28 -4.94 -1.29
C LEU A 56 -11.45 -4.60 -2.24
N GLY A 57 -11.34 -4.94 -3.52
CA GLY A 57 -12.38 -4.69 -4.52
C GLY A 57 -12.29 -3.30 -5.16
N ALA A 58 -11.14 -2.62 -5.04
CA ALA A 58 -10.90 -1.39 -5.79
C ALA A 58 -10.77 -1.71 -7.29
N ASP A 59 -11.58 -1.06 -8.11
CA ASP A 59 -11.41 -1.02 -9.56
C ASP A 59 -10.48 0.16 -9.94
N SER A 60 -10.19 0.26 -11.23
CA SER A 60 -9.47 1.36 -11.87
C SER A 60 -10.03 2.74 -11.50
N LEU A 61 -11.35 2.91 -11.44
CA LEU A 61 -11.98 4.17 -11.03
C LEU A 61 -11.78 4.46 -9.54
N ASP A 62 -12.00 3.45 -8.68
CA ASP A 62 -11.81 3.59 -7.24
C ASP A 62 -10.37 3.94 -6.90
N THR A 63 -9.41 3.36 -7.62
CA THR A 63 -7.98 3.65 -7.44
C THR A 63 -7.68 5.12 -7.70
N VAL A 64 -8.28 5.72 -8.74
CA VAL A 64 -8.15 7.15 -9.03
C VAL A 64 -8.75 7.99 -7.89
N GLU A 65 -9.95 7.65 -7.41
CA GLU A 65 -10.59 8.37 -6.30
C GLU A 65 -9.85 8.22 -4.97
N ILE A 66 -9.24 7.06 -4.72
CA ILE A 66 -8.39 6.83 -3.54
C ILE A 66 -7.14 7.69 -3.63
N VAL A 67 -6.44 7.69 -4.76
CA VAL A 67 -5.22 8.49 -4.95
C VAL A 67 -5.53 9.97 -4.79
N MET A 68 -6.59 10.48 -5.41
CA MET A 68 -7.03 11.87 -5.23
C MET A 68 -7.36 12.19 -3.76
N GLY A 69 -8.05 11.28 -3.07
CA GLY A 69 -8.34 11.45 -1.64
C GLY A 69 -7.08 11.45 -0.76
N LEU A 70 -6.05 10.70 -1.13
CA LEU A 70 -4.75 10.69 -0.46
C LEU A 70 -3.98 12.00 -0.74
N GLU A 71 -3.95 12.45 -1.98
CA GLU A 71 -3.36 13.74 -2.37
C GLU A 71 -3.96 14.89 -1.57
N GLU A 72 -5.29 14.98 -1.50
CA GLU A 72 -5.98 16.01 -0.71
C GLU A 72 -5.76 15.86 0.79
N ALA A 73 -5.77 14.64 1.33
CA ALA A 73 -5.65 14.41 2.77
C ALA A 73 -4.26 14.74 3.33
N PHE A 74 -3.22 14.55 2.52
CA PHE A 74 -1.82 14.81 2.88
C PHE A 74 -1.25 16.06 2.22
N ASP A 75 -2.04 16.74 1.38
CA ASP A 75 -1.65 17.92 0.61
C ASP A 75 -0.38 17.66 -0.24
N ILE A 76 -0.34 16.53 -0.93
CA ILE A 76 0.77 16.09 -1.79
C ILE A 76 0.31 15.91 -3.24
N SER A 77 1.26 15.63 -4.14
CA SER A 77 0.95 15.23 -5.51
C SER A 77 1.65 13.92 -5.85
N VAL A 78 0.85 12.91 -6.16
CA VAL A 78 1.30 11.57 -6.54
C VAL A 78 1.33 11.50 -8.06
N LYS A 79 2.49 11.15 -8.62
CA LYS A 79 2.61 10.95 -10.07
C LYS A 79 1.81 9.73 -10.51
N GLU A 80 1.21 9.79 -11.68
CA GLU A 80 0.44 8.67 -12.23
C GLU A 80 1.27 7.39 -12.36
N ASP A 81 2.51 7.48 -12.83
CA ASP A 81 3.44 6.33 -12.88
C ASP A 81 3.65 5.71 -11.49
N SER A 82 3.78 6.54 -10.46
CA SER A 82 3.94 6.09 -9.08
C SER A 82 2.65 5.44 -8.56
N ALA A 83 1.49 6.03 -8.82
CA ALA A 83 0.19 5.46 -8.47
C ALA A 83 -0.04 4.09 -9.12
N GLN A 84 0.39 3.90 -10.37
CA GLN A 84 0.30 2.60 -11.06
C GLN A 84 1.21 1.52 -10.46
N THR A 85 2.27 1.91 -9.74
CA THR A 85 3.14 0.95 -9.04
C THR A 85 2.63 0.56 -7.65
N ILE A 86 1.63 1.27 -7.13
CA ILE A 86 1.04 0.99 -5.82
C ILE A 86 0.15 -0.26 -5.92
N ALA A 87 0.53 -1.33 -5.22
CA ALA A 87 -0.24 -2.57 -5.16
C ALA A 87 -0.91 -2.79 -3.80
N THR A 88 -0.27 -2.37 -2.72
CA THR A 88 -0.72 -2.55 -1.33
C THR A 88 -0.88 -1.22 -0.61
N VAL A 89 -1.68 -1.24 0.46
CA VAL A 89 -1.85 -0.08 1.35
C VAL A 89 -0.52 0.40 1.93
N GLN A 90 0.40 -0.51 2.23
CA GLN A 90 1.74 -0.17 2.69
C GLN A 90 2.52 0.58 1.61
N ASP A 91 2.50 0.11 0.35
CA ASP A 91 3.19 0.79 -0.75
C ASP A 91 2.67 2.22 -0.92
N ALA A 92 1.35 2.40 -0.80
CA ALA A 92 0.75 3.73 -0.82
C ALA A 92 1.28 4.56 0.35
N ALA A 93 1.17 4.06 1.58
CA ALA A 93 1.59 4.79 2.77
C ALA A 93 3.07 5.20 2.74
N ASP A 94 3.95 4.31 2.30
CA ASP A 94 5.39 4.56 2.16
C ASP A 94 5.64 5.69 1.17
N LEU A 95 4.94 5.65 0.02
CA LEU A 95 5.03 6.71 -0.98
C LEU A 95 4.48 8.06 -0.48
N ILE A 96 3.35 8.04 0.22
CA ILE A 96 2.79 9.25 0.84
C ILE A 96 3.80 9.86 1.82
N GLU A 97 4.39 9.04 2.69
CA GLU A 97 5.36 9.50 3.68
C GLU A 97 6.59 10.16 3.01
N ASP A 98 7.17 9.53 1.97
CA ASP A 98 8.29 10.10 1.22
C ASP A 98 7.92 11.45 0.58
N LEU A 99 6.72 11.58 0.00
CA LEU A 99 6.26 12.84 -0.62
C LEU A 99 5.97 13.94 0.40
N VAL A 100 5.38 13.59 1.55
CA VAL A 100 5.19 14.53 2.66
C VAL A 100 6.55 15.04 3.15
N MET A 101 7.51 14.13 3.34
CA MET A 101 8.86 14.49 3.75
C MET A 101 9.59 15.37 2.72
N GLU A 102 9.42 15.13 1.42
CA GLU A 102 10.01 15.93 0.35
C GLU A 102 9.37 17.33 0.26
N LYS A 103 8.08 17.45 0.55
CA LYS A 103 7.35 18.72 0.55
C LYS A 103 7.72 19.61 1.75
N ASP A 104 7.93 19.02 2.92
CA ASP A 104 8.30 19.72 4.15
C ASP A 104 9.82 20.00 4.27
N ALA A 105 10.63 19.52 3.33
CA ALA A 105 12.08 19.74 3.27
C ALA A 105 12.49 21.02 2.54
#